data_AF-A0A0C7NSI9-F1
#
_entry.id   AF-A0A0C7NSI9-F1
#
_cell.length_a   1.000
_cell.length_b   1.000
_cell.length_c   1.000
_cell.angle_alpha   90.00
_cell.angle_beta   90.00
_cell.angle_gamma   90.00
#
_symmetry.space_group_name_H-M   'P 1'
#
loop_
_entity.id
_entity.type
_entity.pdbx_description
1 polymer ?
#
loop_
_entity_poly.entity_id
_entity_poly.type
_entity_poly.pdbx_seq_one_letter_code
_entity_poly.pdbx_strand_id
1 'polypeptide(L)'
;MFSDELKMLVEFMGTNLLKKDNQEKLEELIFSRIENKDDFYYINQYLKSIENYSLRKFLFSKLIKSYFDRFNLVYESNVLQYGEDKIKLDIDSDTFDSLIELLDEVEIDAQTLFYFLSDNLIKRISVLKSLLKDRSKKQWRDEELVSFINNLTPLTKDFLRLITEKGKIKTEAIINDLQLKSKKSVSALVSAVARNAPNDKEKLIFKEEDYIKVNEKYRDKIYRIINN
;
A
#
# COMPACT_ATOMS: atom_id res chain seq x y z
N MET A 1 -22.38 -8.47 -3.55
CA MET A 1 -20.93 -8.20 -3.70
C MET A 1 -20.48 -8.60 -5.09
N PHE A 2 -19.29 -8.18 -5.56
CA PHE A 2 -18.81 -8.54 -6.90
C PHE A 2 -18.71 -10.06 -7.12
N SER A 3 -18.56 -10.85 -6.05
CA SER A 3 -18.66 -12.31 -6.07
C SER A 3 -20.04 -12.81 -6.56
N ASP A 4 -21.13 -12.18 -6.15
CA ASP A 4 -22.49 -12.56 -6.55
C ASP A 4 -22.76 -12.20 -8.01
N GLU A 5 -22.28 -11.03 -8.45
CA GLU A 5 -22.37 -10.60 -9.84
C GLU A 5 -21.57 -11.54 -10.76
N LEU A 6 -20.36 -11.90 -10.37
CA LEU A 6 -19.55 -12.88 -11.09
C LEU A 6 -20.25 -14.25 -11.12
N LYS A 7 -20.84 -14.69 -10.00
CA LYS A 7 -21.60 -15.94 -9.94
C LYS A 7 -22.77 -15.95 -10.91
N MET A 8 -23.58 -14.89 -10.95
CA MET A 8 -24.67 -14.76 -11.91
C MET A 8 -24.18 -14.80 -13.36
N LEU A 9 -23.08 -14.10 -13.67
CA LEU A 9 -22.49 -14.08 -15.02
C LEU A 9 -21.99 -15.47 -15.44
N VAL A 10 -21.35 -16.20 -14.52
CA VAL A 10 -20.88 -17.57 -14.76
C VAL A 10 -22.04 -18.54 -14.94
N GLU A 11 -23.09 -18.45 -14.13
CA GLU A 11 -24.30 -19.28 -14.26
C GLU A 11 -25.02 -19.04 -15.59
N PHE A 12 -25.11 -17.77 -16.03
CA PHE A 12 -25.81 -17.40 -17.26
C PHE A 12 -25.01 -17.66 -18.53
N MET A 13 -23.71 -17.33 -18.53
CA MET A 13 -22.88 -17.40 -19.75
C MET A 13 -21.97 -18.64 -19.80
N GLY A 14 -21.59 -19.19 -18.65
CA GLY A 14 -20.70 -20.34 -18.55
C GLY A 14 -19.43 -20.18 -19.39
N THR A 15 -19.14 -21.15 -20.26
CA THR A 15 -17.95 -21.14 -21.13
C THR A 15 -18.00 -20.06 -22.21
N ASN A 16 -19.15 -19.42 -22.49
CA ASN A 16 -19.19 -18.28 -23.41
C ASN A 16 -18.36 -17.10 -22.91
N LEU A 17 -18.08 -17.00 -21.60
CA LEU A 17 -17.16 -16.02 -21.03
C LEU A 17 -15.74 -16.11 -21.64
N LEU A 18 -15.36 -17.27 -22.17
CA LEU A 18 -14.05 -17.47 -22.81
C LEU A 18 -13.96 -16.83 -24.20
N LYS A 19 -15.07 -16.38 -24.81
CA LYS A 19 -15.07 -15.69 -26.10
C LYS A 19 -14.53 -14.27 -25.94
N LYS A 20 -13.66 -13.82 -26.84
CA LYS A 20 -12.93 -12.54 -26.77
C LYS A 20 -13.83 -11.35 -26.40
N ASP A 21 -14.96 -11.18 -27.08
CA ASP A 21 -15.91 -10.07 -26.88
C ASP A 21 -16.52 -10.04 -25.46
N ASN A 22 -16.55 -11.18 -24.78
CA ASN A 22 -17.06 -11.30 -23.41
C ASN A 22 -15.94 -11.11 -22.37
N GLN A 23 -14.68 -11.37 -22.73
CA GLN A 23 -13.55 -11.20 -21.83
C GLN A 23 -13.32 -9.72 -21.48
N GLU A 24 -13.44 -8.83 -22.46
CA GLU A 24 -13.30 -7.38 -22.26
C GLU A 24 -14.40 -6.83 -21.35
N LYS A 25 -15.66 -7.22 -21.61
CA LYS A 25 -16.81 -6.83 -20.77
C LYS A 25 -16.67 -7.33 -19.33
N LEU A 26 -16.16 -8.54 -19.13
CA LEU A 26 -15.95 -9.09 -17.80
C LEU A 26 -14.90 -8.32 -17.00
N GLU A 27 -13.83 -7.87 -17.68
CA GLU A 27 -12.82 -7.00 -17.09
C GLU A 27 -13.46 -5.68 -16.61
N GLU A 28 -14.27 -5.03 -17.45
CA GLU A 28 -14.91 -3.74 -17.17
C GLU A 28 -15.99 -3.81 -16.08
N LEU A 29 -16.73 -4.93 -16.02
CA LEU A 29 -17.86 -5.08 -15.10
C LEU A 29 -17.44 -5.54 -13.70
N ILE A 30 -16.46 -6.44 -13.62
CA ILE A 30 -16.07 -7.09 -12.36
C ILE A 30 -14.64 -6.68 -11.98
N PHE A 31 -13.66 -7.15 -12.74
CA PHE A 31 -12.27 -7.21 -12.29
C PHE A 31 -11.60 -5.84 -12.10
N SER A 32 -11.91 -4.86 -12.94
CA SER A 32 -11.42 -3.48 -12.82
C SER A 32 -12.04 -2.69 -11.66
N ARG A 33 -13.10 -3.20 -11.03
CA ARG A 33 -13.86 -2.54 -9.96
C ARG A 33 -13.63 -3.14 -8.58
N ILE A 34 -12.81 -4.18 -8.48
CA ILE A 34 -12.48 -4.81 -7.20
C ILE A 34 -11.61 -3.85 -6.40
N GLU A 35 -12.12 -3.38 -5.26
CA GLU A 35 -11.46 -2.33 -4.49
C GLU A 35 -10.91 -2.77 -3.12
N ASN A 36 -11.46 -3.84 -2.55
CA ASN A 36 -11.20 -4.23 -1.18
C ASN A 36 -10.81 -5.71 -1.07
N LYS A 37 -10.19 -6.04 0.06
CA LYS A 37 -9.71 -7.38 0.39
C LYS A 37 -10.81 -8.43 0.38
N ASP A 38 -11.98 -8.09 0.92
CA ASP A 38 -13.13 -9.00 1.01
C ASP A 38 -13.58 -9.44 -0.38
N ASP A 39 -13.72 -8.52 -1.35
CA ASP A 39 -14.10 -8.85 -2.71
C ASP A 39 -13.11 -9.84 -3.35
N PHE A 40 -11.79 -9.62 -3.19
CA PHE A 40 -10.79 -10.58 -3.66
C PHE A 40 -10.97 -11.95 -3.01
N TYR A 41 -11.17 -11.99 -1.69
CA TYR A 41 -11.35 -13.22 -0.93
C TYR A 41 -12.58 -14.00 -1.40
N TYR A 42 -13.75 -13.38 -1.40
CA TYR A 42 -15.01 -14.06 -1.75
C TYR A 42 -15.05 -14.47 -3.22
N ILE A 43 -14.45 -13.68 -4.13
CA ILE A 43 -14.28 -14.11 -5.52
C ILE A 43 -13.37 -15.34 -5.58
N ASN A 44 -12.21 -15.35 -4.91
CA ASN A 44 -11.31 -16.51 -4.92
C ASN A 44 -12.01 -17.77 -4.37
N GLN A 45 -12.75 -17.66 -3.26
CA GLN A 45 -13.53 -18.77 -2.70
C GLN A 45 -14.58 -19.29 -3.69
N TYR A 46 -15.28 -18.40 -4.38
CA TYR A 46 -16.21 -18.80 -5.43
C TYR A 46 -15.51 -19.52 -6.59
N LEU A 47 -14.37 -19.01 -7.06
CA LEU A 47 -13.61 -19.64 -8.16
C LEU A 47 -13.17 -21.07 -7.81
N LYS A 48 -12.84 -21.37 -6.55
CA LYS A 48 -12.51 -22.73 -6.09
C LYS A 48 -13.68 -23.71 -6.31
N SER A 49 -14.93 -23.24 -6.28
CA SER A 49 -16.14 -24.06 -6.48
C SER A 49 -16.48 -24.34 -7.96
N ILE A 50 -15.86 -23.63 -8.91
CA ILE A 50 -16.14 -23.82 -10.34
C ILE A 50 -15.51 -25.12 -10.84
N GLU A 51 -16.33 -26.04 -11.35
CA GLU A 51 -15.90 -27.34 -11.88
C GLU A 51 -15.15 -27.22 -13.22
N ASN A 52 -15.57 -26.29 -14.08
CA ASN A 52 -14.95 -26.11 -15.40
C ASN A 52 -13.54 -25.52 -15.26
N TYR A 53 -12.52 -26.38 -15.44
CA TYR A 53 -11.12 -26.00 -15.28
C TYR A 53 -10.69 -24.81 -16.15
N SER A 54 -11.06 -24.80 -17.43
CA SER A 54 -10.66 -23.73 -18.37
C SER A 54 -11.25 -22.39 -17.97
N LEU A 55 -12.52 -22.37 -17.58
CA LEU A 55 -13.19 -21.18 -17.09
C LEU A 55 -12.59 -20.72 -15.77
N ARG A 56 -12.42 -21.62 -14.80
CA ARG A 56 -11.79 -21.32 -13.51
C ARG A 56 -10.41 -20.70 -13.68
N LYS A 57 -9.56 -21.32 -14.51
CA LYS A 57 -8.20 -20.84 -14.79
C LYS A 57 -8.21 -19.44 -15.42
N PHE A 58 -9.11 -19.19 -16.35
CA PHE A 58 -9.27 -17.88 -16.98
C PHE A 58 -9.70 -16.80 -15.97
N LEU A 59 -10.76 -17.06 -15.20
CA LEU A 59 -11.25 -16.11 -14.19
C LEU A 59 -10.21 -15.84 -13.10
N PHE A 60 -9.48 -16.88 -12.71
CA PHE A 60 -8.43 -16.76 -11.70
C PHE A 60 -7.24 -15.92 -12.20
N SER A 61 -6.85 -16.05 -13.47
CA SER A 61 -5.78 -15.19 -14.01
C SER A 61 -6.20 -13.72 -14.07
N LYS A 62 -7.48 -13.44 -14.34
CA LYS A 62 -8.03 -12.08 -14.26
C LYS A 62 -8.01 -11.53 -12.84
N LEU A 63 -8.38 -12.34 -11.85
CA LEU A 63 -8.34 -11.95 -10.44
C LEU A 63 -6.91 -11.61 -9.98
N ILE A 64 -5.92 -12.44 -10.33
CA ILE A 64 -4.52 -12.19 -9.99
C ILE A 64 -4.02 -10.91 -10.66
N LYS A 65 -4.39 -10.68 -11.92
CA LYS A 65 -4.03 -9.45 -12.63
C LYS A 65 -4.57 -8.22 -11.89
N SER A 66 -5.86 -8.22 -11.55
CA SER A 66 -6.48 -7.12 -10.79
C SER A 66 -5.81 -6.89 -9.45
N TYR A 67 -5.36 -7.94 -8.77
CA TYR A 67 -4.60 -7.83 -7.53
C TYR A 67 -3.27 -7.07 -7.75
N PHE A 68 -2.49 -7.43 -8.76
CA PHE A 68 -1.21 -6.77 -9.02
C PHE A 68 -1.36 -5.35 -9.57
N ASP A 69 -2.44 -5.08 -10.31
CA ASP A 69 -2.77 -3.72 -10.77
C ASP A 69 -2.95 -2.75 -9.57
N ARG A 70 -3.41 -3.24 -8.40
CA ARG A 70 -3.50 -2.43 -7.16
C ARG A 70 -2.14 -1.92 -6.67
N PHE A 71 -1.08 -2.66 -6.95
CA PHE A 71 0.29 -2.29 -6.63
C PHE A 71 0.99 -1.59 -7.80
N ASN A 72 0.27 -1.25 -8.89
CA ASN A 72 0.85 -0.74 -10.13
C ASN A 72 1.89 -1.70 -10.74
N LEU A 73 1.68 -3.01 -10.62
CA LEU A 73 2.54 -4.04 -11.18
C LEU A 73 1.85 -4.70 -12.38
N VAL A 74 2.60 -4.89 -13.46
CA VAL A 74 2.06 -5.55 -14.66
C VAL A 74 2.18 -7.05 -14.49
N TYR A 75 1.05 -7.76 -14.51
CA TYR A 75 1.01 -9.22 -14.47
C TYR A 75 0.32 -9.79 -15.72
N GLU A 76 1.07 -10.54 -16.51
CA GLU A 76 0.54 -11.20 -17.71
C GLU A 76 1.23 -12.53 -17.95
N SER A 77 0.46 -13.55 -18.35
CA SER A 77 1.00 -14.87 -18.72
C SER A 77 1.94 -15.47 -17.66
N ASN A 78 1.58 -15.35 -16.37
CA ASN A 78 2.38 -15.80 -15.22
C ASN A 78 3.72 -15.09 -15.05
N VAL A 79 3.87 -13.90 -15.63
CA VAL A 79 5.05 -13.05 -15.48
C VAL A 79 4.62 -11.75 -14.81
N LEU A 80 5.24 -11.46 -13.67
CA LEU A 80 5.13 -10.18 -12.99
C LEU A 80 6.30 -9.28 -13.43
N GLN A 81 6.01 -8.01 -13.71
CA GLN A 81 6.98 -7.03 -14.18
C GLN A 81 6.99 -5.77 -13.31
N TYR A 82 8.18 -5.29 -13.00
CA TYR A 82 8.44 -4.01 -12.33
C TYR A 82 9.61 -3.30 -13.02
N GLY A 83 9.33 -2.20 -13.73
CA GLY A 83 10.31 -1.58 -14.61
C GLY A 83 10.78 -2.55 -15.71
N GLU A 84 12.09 -2.79 -15.77
CA GLU A 84 12.70 -3.75 -16.71
C GLU A 84 12.82 -5.17 -16.13
N ASP A 85 12.65 -5.32 -14.81
CA ASP A 85 12.76 -6.62 -14.15
C ASP A 85 11.49 -7.45 -14.37
N LYS A 86 11.67 -8.75 -14.57
CA LYS A 86 10.58 -9.73 -14.74
C LYS A 86 10.82 -10.94 -13.85
N ILE A 87 9.77 -11.45 -13.23
CA ILE A 87 9.77 -12.70 -12.48
C ILE A 87 8.64 -13.60 -12.95
N LYS A 88 8.92 -14.89 -13.09
CA LYS A 88 7.89 -15.89 -13.37
C LYS A 88 7.30 -16.34 -12.04
N LEU A 89 5.98 -16.29 -11.91
CA LEU A 89 5.28 -16.68 -10.70
C LEU A 89 4.28 -17.79 -11.03
N ASP A 90 4.29 -18.82 -10.20
CA ASP A 90 3.22 -19.83 -10.17
C ASP A 90 2.40 -19.58 -8.90
N ILE A 91 1.19 -19.05 -9.08
CA ILE A 91 0.31 -18.66 -7.99
C ILE A 91 -0.92 -19.55 -8.12
N ASP A 92 -1.12 -20.43 -7.15
CA ASP A 92 -2.35 -21.19 -6.98
C ASP A 92 -3.34 -20.45 -6.06
N SER A 93 -4.56 -20.97 -5.93
CA SER A 93 -5.62 -20.31 -5.18
C SER A 93 -5.32 -20.19 -3.69
N ASP A 94 -4.53 -21.09 -3.10
CA ASP A 94 -4.17 -21.06 -1.68
C ASP A 94 -3.01 -20.08 -1.41
N THR A 95 -2.04 -20.02 -2.33
CA THR A 95 -1.02 -18.96 -2.34
C THR A 95 -1.66 -17.59 -2.51
N PHE A 96 -2.68 -17.49 -3.36
CA PHE A 96 -3.40 -16.23 -3.57
C PHE A 96 -4.16 -15.77 -2.32
N ASP A 97 -4.76 -16.67 -1.53
CA ASP A 97 -5.35 -16.31 -0.23
C ASP A 97 -4.30 -15.64 0.68
N SER A 98 -3.06 -16.11 0.68
CA SER A 98 -1.98 -15.50 1.46
C SER A 98 -1.54 -14.13 0.90
N LEU A 99 -1.64 -13.93 -0.41
CA LEU A 99 -1.34 -12.63 -1.04
C LEU A 99 -2.41 -11.59 -0.70
N ILE A 100 -3.69 -11.98 -0.68
CA ILE A 100 -4.81 -11.09 -0.33
C ILE A 100 -4.60 -10.42 1.03
N GLU A 101 -4.00 -11.12 2.00
CA GLU A 101 -3.67 -10.56 3.32
C GLU A 101 -2.72 -9.36 3.25
N LEU A 102 -1.90 -9.24 2.20
CA LEU A 102 -0.96 -8.14 2.03
C LEU A 102 -1.61 -6.84 1.54
N LEU A 103 -2.89 -6.86 1.14
CA LEU A 103 -3.58 -5.65 0.65
C LEU A 103 -3.78 -4.59 1.74
N ASP A 104 -3.86 -5.01 3.01
CA ASP A 104 -4.07 -4.12 4.15
C ASP A 104 -2.75 -3.61 4.76
N GLU A 105 -1.61 -4.13 4.32
CA GLU A 105 -0.29 -3.83 4.88
C GLU A 105 0.30 -2.55 4.26
N VAL A 106 0.29 -1.45 5.03
CA VAL A 106 0.72 -0.12 4.59
C VAL A 106 2.19 -0.07 4.18
N GLU A 107 3.00 -0.97 4.72
CA GLU A 107 4.43 -1.10 4.44
C GLU A 107 4.76 -1.81 3.12
N ILE A 108 3.77 -2.40 2.45
CA ILE A 108 3.97 -3.17 1.22
C ILE A 108 3.66 -2.29 0.00
N ASP A 109 4.70 -1.70 -0.58
CA ASP A 109 4.62 -1.03 -1.87
C ASP A 109 4.94 -1.97 -3.06
N ALA A 110 4.81 -1.45 -4.28
CA ALA A 110 5.07 -2.18 -5.52
C ALA A 110 6.45 -2.87 -5.54
N GLN A 111 7.50 -2.13 -5.17
CA GLN A 111 8.87 -2.63 -5.18
C GLN A 111 9.08 -3.71 -4.13
N THR A 112 8.55 -3.48 -2.93
CA THR A 112 8.63 -4.39 -1.79
C THR A 112 7.96 -5.72 -2.12
N LEU A 113 6.73 -5.68 -2.64
CA LEU A 113 6.00 -6.88 -3.07
C LEU A 113 6.76 -7.61 -4.19
N PHE A 114 7.19 -6.88 -5.23
CA PHE A 114 7.90 -7.47 -6.37
C PHE A 114 9.21 -8.15 -5.95
N TYR A 115 10.04 -7.51 -5.11
CA TYR A 115 11.29 -8.10 -4.63
C TYR A 115 11.08 -9.20 -3.60
N PHE A 116 9.99 -9.16 -2.84
CA PHE A 116 9.63 -10.24 -1.92
C PHE A 116 9.27 -11.53 -2.67
N LEU A 117 8.55 -11.41 -3.79
CA LEU A 117 8.15 -12.54 -4.64
C LEU A 117 9.26 -13.02 -5.59
N SER A 118 10.38 -12.31 -5.67
CA SER A 118 11.50 -12.68 -6.53
C SER A 118 12.29 -13.90 -6.00
N ASP A 119 12.64 -14.82 -6.88
CA ASP A 119 13.51 -15.97 -6.55
C ASP A 119 14.91 -15.56 -6.05
N ASN A 120 15.37 -14.36 -6.42
CA ASN A 120 16.66 -13.82 -5.96
C ASN A 120 16.67 -13.57 -4.45
N LEU A 121 17.44 -14.39 -3.73
CA LEU A 121 17.59 -14.31 -2.27
C LEU A 121 18.12 -12.95 -1.79
N ILE A 122 19.00 -12.28 -2.54
CA ILE A 122 19.55 -10.96 -2.18
C ILE A 122 18.43 -9.91 -2.18
N LYS A 123 17.54 -9.93 -3.18
CA LYS A 123 16.36 -9.05 -3.25
C LYS A 123 15.40 -9.30 -2.08
N ARG A 124 15.17 -10.56 -1.72
CA ARG A 124 14.34 -10.90 -0.55
C ARG A 124 14.96 -10.44 0.78
N ILE A 125 16.28 -10.62 0.94
CA ILE A 125 17.00 -10.15 2.13
C ILE A 125 16.97 -8.62 2.22
N SER A 126 17.06 -7.88 1.10
CA SER A 126 16.99 -6.42 1.14
C SER A 126 15.60 -5.92 1.58
N VAL A 127 14.54 -6.57 1.11
CA VAL A 127 13.16 -6.32 1.58
C VAL A 127 13.05 -6.58 3.08
N LEU A 128 13.48 -7.76 3.56
CA LEU A 128 13.44 -8.09 4.99
C LEU A 128 14.21 -7.07 5.83
N LYS A 129 15.41 -6.67 5.40
CA LYS A 129 16.18 -5.61 6.09
C LYS A 129 15.42 -4.29 6.13
N SER A 130 14.74 -3.91 5.04
CA SER A 130 13.93 -2.69 4.99
C SER A 130 12.79 -2.75 6.01
N LEU A 131 12.00 -3.82 5.98
CA LEU A 131 10.85 -4.02 6.89
C LEU A 131 11.27 -4.11 8.36
N LEU A 132 12.43 -4.71 8.65
CA LEU A 132 12.97 -4.82 10.01
C LEU A 132 13.62 -3.52 10.51
N LYS A 133 14.15 -2.68 9.62
CA LYS A 133 14.82 -1.42 9.99
C LYS A 133 13.91 -0.50 10.79
N ASP A 134 12.62 -0.45 10.43
CA ASP A 134 11.65 0.35 11.16
C ASP A 134 11.10 -0.35 12.42
N ARG A 135 11.06 -1.69 12.47
CA ARG A 135 10.67 -2.45 13.68
C ARG A 135 11.72 -2.45 14.80
N SER A 136 13.01 -2.29 14.48
CA SER A 136 14.08 -2.19 15.48
C SER A 136 14.04 -0.88 16.29
N LYS A 137 13.23 0.08 15.86
CA LYS A 137 13.16 1.38 16.51
C LYS A 137 12.23 1.33 17.72
N LYS A 138 12.69 1.87 18.84
CA LYS A 138 11.90 1.95 20.07
C LYS A 138 10.72 2.88 19.86
N GLN A 139 9.60 2.51 20.48
CA GLN A 139 8.43 3.38 20.55
C GLN A 139 8.72 4.64 21.35
N TRP A 140 8.01 5.71 21.05
CA TRP A 140 8.04 6.94 21.85
C TRP A 140 7.28 6.73 23.16
N ARG A 141 7.92 7.04 24.29
CA ARG A 141 7.20 7.27 25.55
C ARG A 141 6.59 8.66 25.53
N ASP A 142 5.48 8.85 26.22
CA ASP A 142 4.75 10.12 26.19
C ASP A 142 5.62 11.29 26.69
N GLU A 143 6.39 11.09 27.76
CA GLU A 143 7.35 12.09 28.29
C GLU A 143 8.45 12.47 27.27
N GLU A 144 8.96 11.48 26.52
CA GLU A 144 9.98 11.72 25.48
C GLU A 144 9.39 12.50 24.31
N LEU A 145 8.15 12.19 23.94
CA LEU A 145 7.42 12.86 22.87
C LEU A 145 7.13 14.33 23.25
N VAL A 146 6.72 14.58 24.51
CA VAL A 146 6.55 15.93 25.06
C VAL A 146 7.86 16.71 25.03
N SER A 147 8.95 16.12 25.54
CA SER A 147 10.27 16.76 25.54
C SER A 147 10.75 17.08 24.12
N PHE A 148 10.63 16.11 23.21
CA PHE A 148 10.99 16.29 21.80
C PHE A 148 10.20 17.42 21.15
N ILE A 149 8.87 17.41 21.27
CA ILE A 149 8.02 18.46 20.69
C ILE A 149 8.40 19.81 21.27
N ASN A 150 8.58 19.92 22.59
CA ASN A 150 8.94 21.17 23.26
C ASN A 150 10.27 21.77 22.76
N ASN A 151 11.21 20.91 22.37
CA ASN A 151 12.52 21.32 21.85
C ASN A 151 12.53 21.71 20.36
N LEU A 152 11.43 21.49 19.62
CA LEU A 152 11.32 21.93 18.24
C LEU A 152 11.21 23.46 18.14
N THR A 153 11.77 24.02 17.07
CA THR A 153 11.58 25.45 16.75
C THR A 153 10.11 25.76 16.47
N PRO A 154 9.64 27.01 16.67
CA PRO A 154 8.24 27.38 16.45
C PRO A 154 7.71 26.94 15.08
N LEU A 155 8.42 27.24 14.00
CA LEU A 155 8.03 26.85 12.64
C LEU A 155 7.96 25.32 12.46
N THR A 156 8.84 24.56 13.12
CA THR A 156 8.82 23.08 13.05
C THR A 156 7.67 22.51 13.86
N LYS A 157 7.28 23.15 14.98
CA LYS A 157 6.06 22.81 15.73
C LYS A 157 4.81 23.08 14.90
N ASP A 158 4.71 24.23 14.25
CA ASP A 158 3.56 24.58 13.39
C ASP A 158 3.43 23.61 12.21
N PHE A 159 4.56 23.23 11.61
CA PHE A 159 4.61 22.18 10.59
C PHE A 159 4.12 20.83 11.11
N LEU A 160 4.59 20.40 12.28
CA LEU A 160 4.16 19.14 12.86
C LEU A 160 2.67 19.18 13.25
N ARG A 161 2.17 20.32 13.76
CA ARG A 161 0.75 20.55 14.06
C ARG A 161 -0.11 20.36 12.82
N LEU A 162 0.24 21.05 11.72
CA LEU A 162 -0.51 20.99 10.47
C LEU A 162 -0.60 19.57 9.91
N ILE A 163 0.52 18.83 9.89
CA ILE A 163 0.52 17.45 9.40
C ILE A 163 -0.30 16.55 10.33
N THR A 164 -0.19 16.74 11.64
CA THR A 164 -0.93 15.93 12.62
C THR A 164 -2.43 16.17 12.51
N GLU A 165 -2.86 17.42 12.25
CA GLU A 165 -4.27 17.74 12.01
C GLU A 165 -4.81 17.05 10.75
N LYS A 166 -4.07 17.12 9.64
CA LYS A 166 -4.52 16.57 8.35
C LYS A 166 -4.27 15.07 8.18
N GLY A 167 -3.37 14.48 8.96
CA GLY A 167 -2.89 13.09 8.82
C GLY A 167 -1.95 12.93 7.63
N LYS A 168 -2.42 13.28 6.43
CA LYS A 168 -1.66 13.29 5.18
C LYS A 168 -1.94 14.58 4.41
N ILE A 169 -0.90 15.28 3.96
CA ILE A 169 -1.03 16.59 3.29
C ILE A 169 -0.03 16.71 2.13
N LYS A 170 -0.45 17.36 1.03
CA LYS A 170 0.41 17.68 -0.12
C LYS A 170 1.46 18.73 0.25
N THR A 171 2.66 18.59 -0.31
CA THR A 171 3.78 19.51 -0.13
C THR A 171 3.42 20.93 -0.54
N GLU A 172 2.67 21.11 -1.63
CA GLU A 172 2.19 22.42 -2.08
C GLU A 172 1.25 23.06 -1.05
N ALA A 173 0.37 22.29 -0.42
CA ALA A 173 -0.54 22.80 0.61
C ALA A 173 0.25 23.26 1.85
N ILE A 174 1.27 22.51 2.26
CA ILE A 174 2.17 22.91 3.36
C ILE A 174 2.88 24.23 3.03
N ILE A 175 3.34 24.41 1.80
CA ILE A 175 4.00 25.65 1.36
C ILE A 175 3.05 26.84 1.51
N ASN A 176 1.80 26.68 1.10
CA ASN A 176 0.80 27.74 1.16
C ASN A 176 0.39 28.05 2.61
N ASP A 177 0.07 27.02 3.40
CA ASP A 177 -0.45 27.17 4.77
C ASP A 177 0.61 27.75 5.72
N LEU A 178 1.88 27.38 5.54
CA LEU A 178 3.00 27.86 6.35
C LEU A 178 3.80 29.01 5.68
N GLN A 179 3.32 29.53 4.55
CA GLN A 179 3.95 30.60 3.78
C GLN A 179 5.44 30.37 3.49
N LEU A 180 5.79 29.15 3.07
CA LEU A 180 7.18 28.77 2.80
C LEU A 180 7.63 29.21 1.40
N LYS A 181 8.95 29.33 1.21
CA LYS A 181 9.51 29.79 -0.07
C LYS A 181 9.47 28.74 -1.18
N SER A 182 9.59 27.45 -0.85
CA SER A 182 9.68 26.36 -1.85
C SER A 182 9.56 24.95 -1.24
N LYS A 183 9.50 23.92 -2.09
CA LYS A 183 9.61 22.49 -1.68
C LYS A 183 10.89 22.18 -0.89
N LYS A 184 11.98 22.95 -1.09
CA LYS A 184 13.22 22.81 -0.31
C LYS A 184 13.00 23.19 1.16
N SER A 185 12.16 24.20 1.43
CA SER A 185 11.80 24.60 2.79
C SER A 185 11.02 23.50 3.52
N VAL A 186 10.08 22.84 2.84
CA VAL A 186 9.37 21.67 3.40
C VAL A 186 10.35 20.54 3.71
N SER A 187 11.26 20.25 2.78
CA SER A 187 12.28 19.20 3.00
C SER A 187 13.21 19.52 4.17
N ALA A 188 13.51 20.80 4.40
CA ALA A 188 14.28 21.25 5.58
C ALA A 188 13.50 21.05 6.89
N LEU A 189 12.18 21.28 6.90
CA LEU A 189 11.31 21.03 8.06
C LEU A 189 11.21 19.52 8.36
N VAL A 190 11.02 18.69 7.35
CA VAL A 190 11.07 17.21 7.49
C VAL A 190 12.41 16.79 8.10
N SER A 191 13.51 17.35 7.60
CA SER A 191 14.86 17.08 8.10
C SER A 191 15.08 17.62 9.51
N ALA A 192 14.42 18.71 9.91
CA ALA A 192 14.48 19.25 11.25
C ALA A 192 13.77 18.34 12.25
N VAL A 193 12.57 17.84 11.92
CA VAL A 193 11.87 16.84 12.74
C VAL A 193 12.73 15.58 12.90
N ALA A 194 13.31 15.08 11.80
CA ALA A 194 14.14 13.88 11.82
C ALA A 194 15.45 14.06 12.60
N ARG A 195 16.13 15.21 12.49
CA ARG A 195 17.41 15.47 13.19
C ARG A 195 17.25 15.66 14.68
N ASN A 196 16.12 16.20 15.13
CA ASN A 196 15.84 16.38 16.55
C ASN A 196 15.31 15.09 17.21
N ALA A 197 14.86 14.11 16.41
CA ALA A 197 14.39 12.83 16.92
C ALA A 197 15.59 11.93 17.27
N PRO A 198 15.55 11.17 18.38
CA PRO A 198 16.58 10.18 18.66
C PRO A 198 16.65 9.13 17.54
N ASN A 199 17.88 8.75 17.15
CA ASN A 199 18.10 7.84 16.02
C ASN A 199 17.50 6.44 16.23
N ASP A 200 17.34 6.03 17.49
CA ASP A 200 16.75 4.73 17.89
C ASP A 200 15.22 4.76 18.01
N LYS A 201 14.54 5.87 17.71
CA LYS A 201 13.08 6.02 17.81
C LYS A 201 12.35 5.91 16.48
N GLU A 202 11.14 5.36 16.51
CA GLU A 202 10.24 5.28 15.35
C GLU A 202 10.07 6.66 14.71
N LYS A 203 9.98 6.74 13.38
CA LYS A 203 9.76 8.02 12.70
C LYS A 203 8.35 8.53 13.00
N LEU A 204 8.25 9.84 13.28
CA LEU A 204 6.96 10.50 13.51
C LEU A 204 6.30 10.99 12.22
N ILE A 205 7.09 11.25 11.17
CA ILE A 205 6.60 11.70 9.86
C ILE A 205 7.31 10.95 8.74
N PHE A 206 6.62 10.78 7.62
CA PHE A 206 7.13 10.15 6.41
C PHE A 206 6.88 11.05 5.21
N LYS A 207 7.84 11.09 4.29
CA LYS A 207 7.71 11.79 3.01
C LYS A 207 7.47 10.75 1.91
N GLU A 208 6.36 10.89 1.22
CA GLU A 208 5.92 10.03 0.10
C GLU A 208 5.73 10.89 -1.13
N GLU A 209 6.72 10.92 -2.03
CA GLU A 209 6.70 11.77 -3.24
C GLU A 209 6.37 13.25 -2.92
N ASP A 210 5.16 13.68 -3.30
CA ASP A 210 4.61 15.02 -3.07
C ASP A 210 3.80 15.14 -1.77
N TYR A 211 3.65 14.10 -0.97
CA TYR A 211 2.92 14.11 0.29
C TYR A 211 3.82 13.96 1.52
N ILE A 212 3.38 14.53 2.63
CA ILE A 212 3.90 14.25 3.97
C ILE A 212 2.77 13.62 4.80
N LYS A 213 3.06 12.50 5.46
CA LYS A 213 2.15 11.83 6.40
C LYS A 213 2.73 11.79 7.82
N VAL A 214 1.87 11.85 8.82
CA VAL A 214 2.23 11.53 10.22
C VAL A 214 2.13 10.03 10.44
N ASN A 215 2.89 9.51 11.41
CA ASN A 215 2.69 8.17 11.93
C ASN A 215 1.40 8.14 12.77
N GLU A 216 0.35 7.50 12.24
CA GLU A 216 -1.00 7.48 12.87
C GLU A 216 -0.97 6.97 14.32
N LYS A 217 -0.07 6.05 14.66
CA LYS A 217 0.15 5.56 16.03
C LYS A 217 0.39 6.68 17.06
N TYR A 218 1.00 7.79 16.63
CA TYR A 218 1.36 8.91 17.50
C TYR A 218 0.51 10.17 17.24
N ARG A 219 -0.35 10.16 16.22
CA ARG A 219 -1.09 11.36 15.77
C ARG A 219 -1.88 12.01 16.91
N ASP A 220 -2.73 11.24 17.58
CA ASP A 220 -3.56 11.76 18.68
C ASP A 220 -2.72 12.27 19.85
N LYS A 221 -1.61 11.60 20.15
CA LYS A 221 -0.70 11.99 21.23
C LYS A 221 -0.03 13.33 20.91
N ILE A 222 0.53 13.45 19.70
CA ILE A 222 1.16 14.68 19.22
C ILE A 222 0.14 15.82 19.21
N TYR A 223 -1.08 15.57 18.71
CA TYR A 223 -2.14 16.57 18.64
C TYR A 223 -2.50 17.11 20.03
N ARG A 224 -2.66 16.23 21.03
CA ARG A 224 -2.93 16.63 22.42
C ARG A 224 -1.78 17.41 23.04
N ILE A 225 -0.53 17.01 22.78
CA ILE A 225 0.65 17.70 23.34
C ILE A 225 0.81 19.11 22.76
N ILE A 226 0.47 19.30 21.48
CA ILE A 226 0.66 20.57 20.78
C ILE A 226 -0.46 21.59 21.08
N ASN A 227 -1.64 21.11 21.47
CA ASN A 227 -2.84 21.93 21.70
C ASN A 227 -3.23 22.08 23.18
N ASN A 228 -2.48 21.46 24.10
CA ASN A 228 -2.56 21.69 25.55
C ASN A 228 -1.35 22.50 26.02
#